data_AF-A0A7W1AQJ9-F1
#
_entry.id   AF-A0A7W1AQJ9-F1
#
_cell.length_a   1.000
_cell.length_b   1.000
_cell.length_c   1.000
_cell.angle_alpha   90.00
_cell.angle_beta   90.00
_cell.angle_gamma   90.00
#
_symmetry.space_group_name_H-M   'P 1'
#
loop_
_entity.id
_entity.type
_entity.pdbx_description
1 polymer ?
#
loop_
_entity_poly.entity_id
_entity_poly.type
_entity_poly.pdbx_seq_one_letter_code
_entity_poly.pdbx_strand_id
1 'polypeptide(L)' 'AALAPADFAGLLEYAPELVLLGTGAAQRFPDPRLTGGLAAAGIAVDVMDTRAACRTFNILISEDRRVVAALLIE' A
#
# COMPACT_ATOMS: atom_id res chain seq x y z
N ALA A 1 -0.46 -15.98 -1.08
CA ALA A 1 -0.90 -15.96 0.33
C ALA A 1 -2.24 -15.22 0.42
N ALA A 2 -3.13 -15.58 1.35
CA ALA A 2 -4.37 -14.84 1.56
C ALA A 2 -4.09 -13.62 2.45
N LEU A 3 -4.43 -12.43 1.97
CA LEU A 3 -4.33 -11.19 2.76
C LEU A 3 -5.40 -11.14 3.85
N ALA A 4 -5.04 -10.60 5.01
CA ALA A 4 -5.92 -10.34 6.14
C ALA A 4 -5.83 -8.86 6.57
N PRO A 5 -6.85 -8.31 7.26
CA PRO A 5 -6.80 -6.94 7.76
C PRO A 5 -5.58 -6.64 8.66
N ALA A 6 -5.06 -7.65 9.35
CA ALA A 6 -3.88 -7.54 10.20
C ALA A 6 -2.60 -7.18 9.41
N ASP A 7 -2.50 -7.59 8.14
CA ASP A 7 -1.36 -7.25 7.28
C ASP A 7 -1.27 -5.74 7.00
N PHE A 8 -2.41 -5.05 7.06
CA PHE A 8 -2.52 -3.61 6.86
C PHE A 8 -2.48 -2.82 8.17
N ALA A 9 -2.91 -3.42 9.28
CA ALA A 9 -2.94 -2.77 10.59
C ALA A 9 -1.55 -2.30 11.05
N GLY A 10 -0.52 -3.11 10.82
CA GLY A 10 0.87 -2.74 11.15
C GLY A 10 1.41 -1.54 10.37
N LEU A 11 0.79 -1.18 9.24
CA LEU A 11 1.22 -0.03 8.44
C LEU A 11 0.89 1.31 9.13
N LEU A 12 -0.06 1.32 10.07
CA LEU A 12 -0.44 2.51 10.84
C LEU A 12 0.70 3.02 11.72
N GLU A 13 1.60 2.14 12.17
CA GLU A 13 2.72 2.49 13.05
C GLU A 13 3.73 3.44 12.36
N TYR A 14 3.80 3.40 11.03
CA TYR A 14 4.66 4.28 10.24
C TYR A 14 4.05 5.66 9.97
N ALA A 15 2.77 5.87 10.37
CA ALA A 15 2.00 7.09 10.10
C ALA A 15 2.17 7.64 8.67
N PRO A 16 1.95 6.83 7.62
CA PRO A 16 2.11 7.26 6.23
C PRO A 16 0.98 8.20 5.79
N GLU A 17 1.26 9.05 4.82
CA GLU A 17 0.25 9.81 4.07
C GLU A 17 -0.43 8.94 3.00
N LEU A 18 0.29 7.96 2.47
CA LEU A 18 -0.13 7.11 1.36
C LEU A 18 0.51 5.72 1.48
N VAL A 19 -0.30 4.68 1.22
CA VAL A 19 0.16 3.31 1.04
C VAL A 19 0.06 2.94 -0.44
N LEU A 20 1.17 2.48 -1.02
CA LEU A 20 1.20 1.86 -2.34
C LEU A 20 1.08 0.34 -2.19
N LEU A 21 -0.01 -0.24 -2.69
CA LEU A 21 -0.22 -1.68 -2.70
C LEU A 21 0.19 -2.26 -4.07
N GLY A 22 1.36 -2.90 -4.12
CA GLY A 22 1.85 -3.63 -5.28
C GLY A 22 1.31 -5.06 -5.30
N THR A 23 0.60 -5.43 -6.37
CA THR A 23 -0.17 -6.70 -6.43
C THR A 23 0.38 -7.77 -7.36
N GLY A 24 1.68 -7.68 -7.65
CA GLY A 24 2.42 -8.60 -8.52
C GLY A 24 2.49 -8.09 -9.95
N ALA A 25 2.34 -9.01 -10.92
CA ALA A 25 2.44 -8.68 -12.34
C ALA A 25 1.28 -7.82 -12.89
N ALA A 26 0.14 -7.80 -12.19
CA ALA A 26 -1.06 -7.06 -12.61
C ALA A 26 -1.78 -6.46 -11.40
N GLN A 27 -2.43 -5.32 -11.63
CA GLN A 27 -3.23 -4.64 -10.63
C GLN A 27 -4.45 -5.48 -10.22
N ARG A 28 -4.58 -5.75 -8.92
CA ARG A 28 -5.72 -6.48 -8.33
C ARG A 28 -6.23 -5.73 -7.10
N PHE A 29 -7.46 -5.23 -7.15
CA PHE A 29 -8.04 -4.52 -6.00
C PHE A 29 -8.32 -5.48 -4.84
N PRO A 30 -7.85 -5.18 -3.62
CA PRO A 30 -8.20 -5.96 -2.44
C PRO A 30 -9.66 -5.73 -2.05
N ASP A 31 -10.22 -6.65 -1.26
CA ASP A 31 -11.50 -6.40 -0.59
C ASP A 31 -11.37 -5.15 0.30
N PRO A 32 -12.31 -4.17 0.26
CA PRO A 32 -12.25 -2.96 1.08
C PRO A 32 -12.11 -3.22 2.59
N ARG A 33 -12.53 -4.39 3.08
CA ARG A 33 -12.36 -4.78 4.49
C ARG A 33 -10.89 -4.91 4.89
N LEU A 34 -9.99 -5.20 3.94
CA LEU A 34 -8.56 -5.31 4.19
C LEU A 34 -7.92 -3.94 4.44
N THR A 35 -8.35 -2.91 3.71
CA THR A 35 -7.79 -1.55 3.76
C THR A 35 -8.63 -0.58 4.60
N GLY A 36 -9.79 -0.98 5.09
CA GLY A 36 -10.73 -0.12 5.81
C GLY A 36 -10.13 0.58 7.04
N GLY A 37 -9.20 -0.06 7.75
CA GLY A 37 -8.49 0.57 8.88
C GLY A 37 -7.62 1.75 8.46
N LEU A 38 -6.95 1.65 7.30
CA LEU A 38 -6.17 2.75 6.72
C LEU A 38 -7.07 3.90 6.28
N ALA A 39 -8.18 3.58 5.60
CA ALA A 39 -9.14 4.58 5.16
C ALA A 39 -9.76 5.34 6.36
N ALA A 40 -10.09 4.64 7.44
CA ALA A 40 -10.59 5.26 8.67
C ALA A 40 -9.57 6.18 9.34
N ALA A 41 -8.27 5.92 9.16
CA ALA A 41 -7.19 6.78 9.61
C ALA A 41 -6.86 7.93 8.63
N GLY A 42 -7.63 8.09 7.54
CA GLY A 42 -7.39 9.12 6.53
C GLY A 42 -6.19 8.83 5.61
N ILE A 43 -5.72 7.58 5.59
CA ILE A 43 -4.57 7.15 4.78
C ILE A 43 -5.08 6.60 3.45
N ALA A 44 -4.63 7.20 2.35
CA ALA A 44 -4.97 6.72 1.02
C ALA A 44 -4.26 5.40 0.72
N VAL A 45 -4.91 4.52 -0.05
CA VAL A 45 -4.32 3.30 -0.58
C VAL A 45 -4.43 3.32 -2.10
N ASP A 46 -3.30 3.34 -2.79
CA ASP A 46 -3.25 3.27 -4.25
C ASP A 46 -2.76 1.88 -4.68
N VAL A 47 -3.51 1.23 -5.57
CA VAL A 47 -3.31 -0.17 -5.93
C VAL A 47 -2.79 -0.25 -7.35
N MET A 48 -1.67 -0.92 -7.55
CA MET A 48 -1.02 -1.04 -8.85
C MET A 48 -0.24 -2.36 -9.00
N ASP A 49 0.32 -2.63 -10.18
CA ASP A 49 1.31 -3.69 -10.33
C ASP A 49 2.59 -3.35 -9.55
N THR A 50 3.34 -4.37 -9.13
CA THR A 50 4.52 -4.19 -8.28
C THR A 50 5.60 -3.34 -8.95
N ARG A 51 5.75 -3.42 -10.30
CA ARG A 51 6.75 -2.61 -11.02
C ARG A 51 6.37 -1.14 -11.00
N ALA A 52 5.09 -0.81 -11.12
CA ALA A 52 4.58 0.55 -10.94
C ALA A 52 4.76 1.03 -9.50
N ALA A 53 4.41 0.21 -8.50
CA ALA A 53 4.55 0.55 -7.09
C ALA A 53 5.97 0.97 -6.73
N CYS A 54 6.98 0.21 -7.17
CA CYS A 54 8.38 0.55 -6.93
C CYS A 54 8.81 1.88 -7.58
N ARG A 55 8.35 2.16 -8.81
CA ARG A 55 8.67 3.44 -9.48
C ARG A 55 8.05 4.62 -8.73
N THR A 56 6.76 4.51 -8.40
CA THR A 56 6.02 5.56 -7.69
C THR A 56 6.59 5.78 -6.29
N PHE A 57 6.95 4.70 -5.57
CA PHE A 57 7.60 4.80 -4.27
C PHE A 57 8.89 5.63 -4.33
N ASN A 58 9.76 5.36 -5.31
CA ASN A 58 11.02 6.10 -5.46
C ASN A 58 10.79 7.58 -5.74
N ILE A 59 9.78 7.91 -6.56
CA ILE A 59 9.41 9.31 -6.83
C ILE A 59 8.94 9.98 -5.53
N LEU A 60 8.01 9.36 -4.80
CA LEU A 60 7.44 9.93 -3.59
C LEU A 60 8.47 10.09 -2.46
N ILE A 61 9.39 9.14 -2.31
CA ILE A 61 10.51 9.27 -1.37
C ILE A 61 11.44 10.42 -1.78
N SER A 62 11.68 10.63 -3.07
CA SER A 62 12.49 11.77 -3.55
C SER A 62 11.81 13.14 -3.32
N GLU A 63 10.50 13.14 -3.15
CA GLU A 63 9.68 14.31 -2.79
C GLU A 63 9.54 14.49 -1.26
N ASP A 64 10.26 13.71 -0.46
CA ASP A 64 10.21 13.72 1.02
C ASP A 64 8.81 13.43 1.59
N ARG A 65 8.01 12.65 0.85
CA ARG A 65 6.67 12.23 1.28
C ARG A 65 6.74 11.00 2.17
N ARG A 66 5.88 10.94 3.21
CA ARG A 66 5.75 9.75 4.04
C ARG A 66 4.90 8.70 3.33
N VAL A 67 5.56 7.84 2.55
CA VAL A 67 4.93 6.74 1.81
C VAL A 67 5.37 5.38 2.36
N VAL A 68 4.46 4.42 2.35
CA VAL A 68 4.75 3.00 2.62
C VAL A 68 4.39 2.17 1.39
N ALA A 69 5.25 1.22 1.01
CA ALA A 69 4.97 0.26 -0.05
C ALA A 69 4.69 -1.13 0.55
N ALA A 70 3.50 -1.67 0.30
CA ALA A 70 3.14 -3.05 0.61
C ALA A 70 3.19 -3.86 -0.69
N LEU A 71 4.17 -4.75 -0.83
CA LEU A 71 4.44 -5.47 -2.08
C LEU A 71 4.14 -6.96 -1.91
N LEU A 72 3.21 -7.48 -2.73
CA LEU A 72 3.01 -8.91 -2.89
C LEU A 72 4.10 -9.48 -3.79
N ILE A 73 4.89 -10.41 -3.24
CA ILE A 73 5.92 -11.16 -3.95
C ILE A 73 5.41 -12.61 -4.12
N GLU A 74 5.47 -13.11 -5.35
CA GLU A 74 5.15 -14.49 -5.73
C GLU A 74 6.44 -15.27 -6.00
#